data_AF-A0AAW5SJT5-F1
#
_entry.id   AF-A0AAW5SJT5-F1
#
_cell.length_a   1.000
_cell.length_b   1.000
_cell.length_c   1.000
_cell.angle_alpha   90.00
_cell.angle_beta   90.00
_cell.angle_gamma   90.00
#
_symmetry.space_group_name_H-M   'P 1'
#
loop_
_entity.id
_entity.type
_entity.pdbx_description
1 polymer ?
#
loop_
_entity_poly.entity_id
_entity_poly.type
_entity_poly.pdbx_seq_one_letter_code
_entity_poly.pdbx_strand_id
1 'polypeptide(L)'
;MRRARETGQRTSAQAQQVLAELLASGRYPHWVAVLQHRVDHPTASLRELAQTMVPPMTKDAYAAQLRRALQTAQHHTREVTTS
;
A
#
# COMPACT_ATOMS: atom_id res chain seq x y z
N MET A 1 15.53 1.77 15.72
CA MET A 1 14.66 2.58 14.82
C MET A 1 15.07 2.55 13.34
N ARG A 2 16.35 2.43 12.98
CA ARG A 2 16.80 2.42 11.56
C ARG A 2 16.13 1.34 10.67
N ARG A 3 16.04 0.10 11.17
CA ARG A 3 15.40 -1.02 10.45
C ARG A 3 13.92 -0.78 10.10
N ALA A 4 13.16 -0.15 11.01
CA ALA A 4 11.74 0.13 10.76
C ALA A 4 11.55 1.17 9.65
N ARG A 5 12.44 2.17 9.57
CA ARG A 5 12.45 3.19 8.52
C ARG A 5 12.85 2.60 7.16
N GLU A 6 13.85 1.73 7.13
CA GLU A 6 14.28 1.03 5.90
C GLU A 6 13.17 0.11 5.36
N THR A 7 12.55 -0.70 6.24
CA THR A 7 11.39 -1.50 5.86
C THR A 7 10.28 -0.60 5.33
N GLY A 8 10.07 0.55 5.95
CA GLY A 8 9.03 1.46 5.54
C GLY A 8 9.22 2.06 4.15
N GLN A 9 10.45 2.47 3.84
CA GLN A 9 10.83 2.95 2.51
C GLN A 9 10.69 1.87 1.44
N ARG A 10 11.12 0.63 1.71
CA ARG A 10 10.92 -0.49 0.76
C ARG A 10 9.44 -0.74 0.49
N THR A 11 8.61 -0.75 1.52
CA THR A 11 7.16 -0.91 1.36
C THR A 11 6.56 0.25 0.57
N SER A 12 7.04 1.48 0.76
CA SER A 12 6.60 2.64 -0.02
C SER A 12 6.95 2.52 -1.49
N ALA A 13 8.18 2.10 -1.81
CA ALA A 13 8.61 1.89 -3.19
C ALA A 13 7.76 0.82 -3.89
N GLN A 14 7.49 -0.29 -3.20
CA GLN A 14 6.58 -1.33 -3.71
C GLN A 14 5.15 -0.81 -3.87
N ALA A 15 4.65 -0.03 -2.90
CA ALA A 15 3.31 0.56 -2.97
C ALA A 15 3.15 1.50 -4.16
N GLN A 16 4.18 2.25 -4.53
CA GLN A 16 4.17 3.15 -5.68
C GLN A 16 4.01 2.40 -7.01
N GLN A 17 4.70 1.26 -7.18
CA GLN A 17 4.56 0.43 -8.38
C GLN A 17 3.14 -0.12 -8.51
N VAL A 18 2.63 -0.69 -7.41
CA VAL A 18 1.30 -1.30 -7.33
C VAL A 18 0.18 -0.26 -7.52
N LEU A 19 0.36 0.95 -6.97
CA LEU A 19 -0.58 2.05 -7.11
C LEU A 19 -0.79 2.45 -8.58
N ALA A 20 0.29 2.52 -9.38
CA ALA A 20 0.18 2.85 -10.79
C ALA A 20 -0.67 1.83 -11.57
N GLU A 21 -0.48 0.53 -11.29
CA GLU A 21 -1.29 -0.54 -11.88
C GLU A 21 -2.77 -0.46 -11.46
N LEU A 22 -3.03 -0.24 -10.17
CA LEU A 22 -4.40 -0.12 -9.65
C LEU A 22 -5.13 1.10 -10.21
N LEU A 23 -4.45 2.25 -10.33
CA LEU A 23 -5.01 3.45 -10.95
C LEU A 23 -5.39 3.20 -12.41
N ALA A 24 -4.55 2.51 -13.18
CA ALA A 24 -4.86 2.14 -14.56
C ALA A 24 -6.07 1.19 -14.67
N SER A 25 -6.27 0.32 -13.67
CA SER A 25 -7.42 -0.59 -13.65
C SER A 25 -8.74 0.09 -13.28
N GLY A 26 -8.71 1.25 -12.61
CA GLY A 26 -9.89 1.93 -12.06
C GLY A 26 -10.63 1.15 -10.96
N ARG A 27 -10.05 0.06 -10.46
CA ARG A 27 -10.67 -0.85 -9.48
C ARG A 27 -10.10 -0.59 -8.07
N TYR A 28 -10.86 -1.04 -7.07
CA TYR A 28 -10.45 -1.06 -5.66
C TYR A 28 -10.03 0.31 -5.08
N PRO A 29 -10.91 1.32 -5.09
CA PRO A 29 -10.58 2.67 -4.62
C PRO A 29 -10.07 2.72 -3.17
N HIS A 30 -10.55 1.82 -2.30
CA HIS A 30 -10.03 1.68 -0.94
C HIS A 30 -8.54 1.28 -0.87
N TRP A 31 -8.06 0.42 -1.77
CA TRP A 31 -6.65 0.03 -1.83
C TRP A 31 -5.78 1.13 -2.42
N VAL A 32 -6.29 1.84 -3.43
CA VAL A 32 -5.65 3.05 -3.96
C VAL A 32 -5.41 4.06 -2.83
N ALA A 33 -6.43 4.34 -2.01
CA ALA A 33 -6.30 5.25 -0.88
C ALA A 33 -5.22 4.81 0.13
N VAL A 34 -5.19 3.53 0.50
CA VAL A 34 -4.19 2.99 1.45
C VAL A 34 -2.77 3.05 0.89
N LEU A 35 -2.59 2.70 -0.38
CA LEU A 35 -1.29 2.72 -1.07
C LEU A 35 -0.79 4.14 -1.26
N GLN A 36 -1.64 5.04 -1.75
CA GLN A 36 -1.34 6.46 -1.90
C GLN A 36 -0.90 7.05 -0.56
N HIS A 37 -1.66 6.79 0.50
CA HIS A 37 -1.34 7.27 1.83
C HIS A 37 0.00 6.76 2.35
N ARG A 38 0.41 5.53 1.98
CA ARG A 38 1.74 4.99 2.29
C ARG A 38 2.84 5.69 1.50
N VAL A 39 2.60 5.94 0.22
CA VAL A 39 3.55 6.62 -0.70
C VAL A 39 3.80 8.05 -0.25
N ASP A 40 2.76 8.76 0.18
CA ASP A 40 2.86 10.14 0.65
C ASP A 40 3.64 10.25 1.98
N HIS A 41 3.64 9.17 2.78
CA HIS A 41 4.23 9.12 4.11
C HIS A 41 5.19 7.91 4.27
N PRO A 42 6.31 7.88 3.51
CA PRO A 42 7.18 6.71 3.40
C PRO A 42 7.89 6.36 4.72
N THR A 43 8.08 7.35 5.59
CA THR A 43 8.77 7.19 6.88
C THR A 43 7.82 7.10 8.07
N ALA A 44 6.52 7.33 7.89
CA ALA A 44 5.55 7.23 8.98
C ALA A 44 5.42 5.77 9.45
N SER A 45 5.17 5.61 10.73
CA SER A 45 4.82 4.32 11.33
C SER A 45 3.43 3.88 10.89
N LEU A 46 3.16 2.57 10.92
CA LEU A 46 1.82 2.04 10.62
C LEU A 46 0.74 2.61 11.55
N ARG A 47 1.10 3.00 12.78
CA ARG A 47 0.17 3.58 13.74
C ARG A 47 -0.21 5.00 13.34
N GLU A 48 0.78 5.84 13.02
CA GLU A 48 0.53 7.19 12.51
C GLU A 48 -0.30 7.12 11.24
N LEU A 49 0.06 6.22 10.32
CA LEU A 49 -0.67 6.07 9.07
C LEU A 49 -2.16 5.72 9.30
N ALA A 50 -2.43 4.77 10.19
CA ALA A 50 -3.79 4.34 10.45
C ALA A 50 -4.64 5.44 11.12
N GLN A 51 -4.00 6.32 11.90
CA GLN A 51 -4.65 7.45 12.57
C GLN A 51 -4.95 8.63 11.63
N THR A 52 -4.10 8.87 10.62
CA THR A 52 -4.28 9.97 9.65
C THR A 52 -5.11 9.57 8.43
N MET A 53 -5.44 8.29 8.28
CA MET A 53 -6.42 7.83 7.28
C MET A 53 -7.81 8.39 7.56
N VAL A 54 -8.60 8.54 6.50
CA VAL A 54 -10.01 8.96 6.57
C VAL A 54 -10.87 7.89 5.89
N PRO A 55 -11.74 7.17 6.63
CA PRO A 55 -11.89 7.21 8.09
C PRO A 55 -10.66 6.65 8.83
N PRO A 56 -10.40 7.09 10.08
CA PRO A 56 -9.34 6.52 10.91
C PRO A 56 -9.58 5.04 11.15
N MET A 57 -8.51 4.25 11.18
CA MET A 57 -8.58 2.81 11.41
C MET A 57 -7.51 2.35 12.40
N THR A 58 -7.59 1.10 12.81
CA THR A 58 -6.54 0.52 13.67
C THR A 58 -5.29 0.23 12.85
N LYS A 59 -4.12 0.26 13.52
CA LYS A 59 -2.83 -0.11 12.91
C LYS A 59 -2.90 -1.46 12.20
N ASP A 60 -3.57 -2.45 12.81
CA ASP A 60 -3.65 -3.81 12.28
C ASP A 60 -4.60 -3.89 11.07
N ALA A 61 -5.70 -3.13 11.07
CA ALA A 61 -6.56 -3.00 9.91
C ALA A 61 -5.82 -2.37 8.72
N TYR A 62 -5.08 -1.28 8.96
CA TYR A 62 -4.24 -0.64 7.94
C TYR A 62 -3.18 -1.62 7.40
N ALA A 63 -2.47 -2.32 8.29
CA ALA A 63 -1.46 -3.30 7.90
C ALA A 63 -2.04 -4.48 7.10
N ALA A 64 -3.26 -4.93 7.43
CA ALA A 64 -3.96 -5.97 6.68
C ALA A 64 -4.35 -5.48 5.28
N GLN A 65 -4.93 -4.27 5.16
CA GLN A 65 -5.30 -3.70 3.87
C GLN A 65 -4.07 -3.45 2.98
N LEU A 66 -3.01 -2.87 3.53
CA LEU A 66 -1.77 -2.63 2.80
C LEU A 66 -1.16 -3.93 2.26
N ARG A 67 -1.12 -5.00 3.07
CA ARG A 67 -0.63 -6.31 2.62
C ARG A 67 -1.48 -6.90 1.51
N ARG A 68 -2.81 -6.83 1.63
CA ARG A 68 -3.74 -7.32 0.60
C ARG A 68 -3.58 -6.55 -0.71
N ALA A 69 -3.52 -5.23 -0.65
CA ALA A 69 -3.31 -4.37 -1.82
C ALA A 69 -2.01 -4.72 -2.57
N LEU A 70 -0.91 -4.91 -1.83
CA LEU A 70 0.38 -5.30 -2.41
C LEU A 70 0.35 -6.72 -3.01
N GLN A 71 -0.39 -7.65 -2.41
CA GLN A 71 -0.54 -9.01 -2.95
C GLN A 71 -1.40 -9.04 -4.22
N THR A 72 -2.49 -8.25 -4.29
CA THR A 72 -3.36 -8.23 -5.47
C THR A 72 -2.58 -7.86 -6.73
N ALA A 73 -1.67 -6.88 -6.67
CA ALA A 73 -0.84 -6.56 -7.82
C ALA A 73 0.11 -7.69 -8.21
N GLN A 74 0.70 -8.40 -7.25
CA GLN A 74 1.55 -9.58 -7.54
C GLN A 74 0.78 -10.67 -8.31
N HIS A 75 -0.53 -10.81 -8.06
CA HIS A 75 -1.38 -11.72 -8.82
C HIS A 75 -1.71 -11.16 -10.22
N HIS A 76 -1.96 -9.86 -10.34
CA HIS A 76 -2.27 -9.22 -11.63
C HIS A 76 -1.08 -9.25 -12.60
N THR A 77 0.15 -8.99 -12.13
CA THR A 77 1.37 -9.10 -12.97
C THR A 77 1.54 -10.50 -13.56
N ARG A 78 1.13 -11.55 -12.83
CA ARG A 78 1.25 -12.94 -13.30
C ARG A 78 0.21 -13.29 -14.36
N GLU A 79 -0.97 -12.69 -14.32
CA GLU A 79 -2.02 -12.94 -15.31
C GLU A 79 -1.74 -12.24 -16.65
N VAL A 80 -1.10 -11.07 -16.65
CA VAL A 80 -0.81 -10.30 -17.88
C VAL A 80 0.37 -10.87 -18.70
N THR A 81 1.17 -11.78 -18.14
CA THR A 81 2.34 -12.37 -18.85
C THR A 81 2.01 -13.70 -19.57
N THR A 82 0.75 -14.17 -19.56
CA THR A 82 0.36 -15.46 -20.15
C THR A 82 -0.77 -15.35 -21.20
N SER A 83 -0.77 -14.31 -22.03
CA SER A 83 -1.68 -14.22 -23.18
C SER A 83 -1.03 -13.53 -24.37
#